data_AF-A0A379TBI4-F1
#
_entry.id   AF-A0A379TBI4-F1
#
_cell.length_a   1.000
_cell.length_b   1.000
_cell.length_c   1.000
_cell.angle_alpha   90.00
_cell.angle_beta   90.00
_cell.angle_gamma   90.00
#
_symmetry.space_group_name_H-M   'P 1'
#
loop_
_entity.id
_entity.type
_entity.pdbx_description
1 polymer ?
#
loop_
_entity_poly.entity_id
_entity_poly.type
_entity_poly.pdbx_seq_one_letter_code
_entity_poly.pdbx_strand_id
1 'polypeptide(L)'
;MGIPALMMGFTGEGQLDPTLLADRDRRLGIDTEAIKHERQDLPARPVIKGANAWEQGEVIQLQRAEGSGEHGRGDTAHFGTSEQSRR
;
A
#
# COMPACT_ATOMS: atom_id res chain seq x y z
N MET A 1 13.01 -13.23 -17.04
CA MET A 1 12.46 -13.24 -15.67
C MET A 1 12.92 -11.96 -15.00
N GLY A 2 12.02 -10.98 -14.83
CA GLY A 2 12.36 -9.68 -14.22
C GLY A 2 12.61 -9.81 -12.72
N ILE A 3 13.30 -8.82 -12.14
CA ILE A 3 13.49 -8.74 -10.69
C ILE A 3 12.11 -8.66 -10.04
N PRO A 4 11.76 -9.52 -9.06
CA PRO A 4 10.51 -9.40 -8.35
C PRO A 4 10.46 -8.02 -7.66
N ALA A 5 9.46 -7.21 -8.03
CA ALA A 5 9.20 -5.96 -7.34
C ALA A 5 8.67 -6.29 -5.93
N LEU A 6 9.32 -5.76 -4.90
CA LEU A 6 8.83 -5.86 -3.53
C LEU A 6 7.57 -4.97 -3.43
N MET A 7 6.38 -5.56 -3.40
CA MET A 7 5.16 -4.83 -3.04
C MET A 7 5.12 -4.69 -1.52
N MET A 8 5.57 -3.55 -1.02
CA MET A 8 5.34 -3.16 0.38
C MET A 8 3.84 -2.86 0.52
N GLY A 9 3.10 -3.76 1.15
CA GLY A 9 1.70 -3.52 1.53
C GLY A 9 1.63 -2.54 2.71
N PHE A 10 0.51 -1.83 2.82
CA PHE A 10 0.21 -1.04 4.02
C PHE A 10 -0.16 -1.99 5.16
N THR A 11 0.58 -1.93 6.26
CA THR A 11 0.45 -2.82 7.43
C THR A 11 -0.22 -2.17 8.63
N GLY A 12 -0.40 -0.84 8.58
CA GLY A 12 -0.99 -0.07 9.67
C GLY A 12 -1.90 1.04 9.19
N GLU A 13 -2.64 1.62 10.12
CA GLU A 13 -3.51 2.77 9.88
C GLU A 13 -2.69 4.00 9.46
N GLY A 14 -3.27 4.81 8.57
CA GLY A 14 -2.67 6.07 8.12
C GLY A 14 -1.46 5.94 7.18
N GLN A 15 -1.02 4.73 6.81
CA GLN A 15 0.08 4.55 5.87
C GLN A 15 -0.32 4.82 4.40
N LEU A 16 -1.60 4.66 4.06
CA LEU A 16 -2.16 4.95 2.75
C LEU A 16 -2.42 6.46 2.60
N ASP A 17 -2.11 7.03 1.43
CA ASP A 17 -2.44 8.42 1.11
C ASP A 17 -3.97 8.65 1.23
N PRO A 18 -4.43 9.59 2.08
CA PRO A 18 -5.85 9.89 2.25
C PRO A 18 -6.58 10.25 0.95
N THR A 19 -5.87 10.83 -0.02
CA THR A 19 -6.41 11.20 -1.33
C THR A 19 -6.73 9.96 -2.17
N LEU A 20 -5.85 8.96 -2.14
CA LEU A 20 -6.08 7.66 -2.80
C LEU A 20 -7.24 6.91 -2.14
N LEU A 21 -7.30 6.97 -0.80
CA LEU A 21 -8.39 6.36 -0.04
C LEU A 21 -9.75 6.98 -0.40
N ALA A 22 -9.84 8.31 -0.40
CA ALA A 22 -11.08 9.02 -0.73
C ALA A 22 -11.54 8.79 -2.18
N ASP A 23 -10.60 8.72 -3.12
CA ASP A 23 -10.91 8.43 -4.51
C ASP A 23 -11.44 6.99 -4.70
N ARG A 24 -10.83 6.01 -4.02
CA ARG A 24 -11.32 4.63 -3.98
C ARG A 24 -12.75 4.56 -3.44
N ASP A 25 -13.00 5.22 -2.31
CA ASP A 25 -14.31 5.26 -1.65
C ASP A 25 -15.39 5.83 -2.58
N ARG A 26 -15.07 6.90 -3.32
CA ARG A 26 -15.94 7.45 -4.36
C ARG A 26 -16.19 6.46 -5.51
N ARG A 27 -15.13 5.82 -6.03
CA ARG A 27 -15.25 4.87 -7.15
C ARG A 27 -16.09 3.65 -6.80
N LEU A 28 -16.00 3.17 -5.56
CA LEU A 28 -16.68 1.97 -5.09
C LEU A 28 -18.00 2.27 -4.38
N GLY A 29 -18.30 3.54 -4.09
CA GLY A 29 -19.51 3.94 -3.37
C GLY A 29 -19.53 3.44 -1.92
N ILE A 30 -18.36 3.38 -1.27
CA ILE A 30 -18.20 2.89 0.11
C ILE A 30 -17.69 4.00 1.03
N ASP A 31 -17.90 3.83 2.33
CA ASP A 31 -17.32 4.68 3.38
C ASP A 31 -16.40 3.83 4.25
N THR A 32 -15.09 4.08 4.16
CA THR A 32 -14.08 3.38 4.94
C THR A 32 -14.31 3.48 6.44
N GLU A 33 -14.66 4.67 6.92
CA GLU A 33 -14.76 4.93 8.36
C GLU A 33 -16.02 4.29 8.93
N ALA A 34 -17.12 4.28 8.18
CA ALA A 34 -18.32 3.51 8.53
C ALA A 34 -18.01 2.00 8.63
N ILE A 35 -17.33 1.43 7.63
CA ILE A 35 -16.95 0.00 7.62
C ILE A 35 -16.01 -0.34 8.79
N LYS A 36 -15.08 0.56 9.14
CA LYS A 36 -14.23 0.39 10.33
C LYS A 36 -15.05 0.41 11.61
N HIS A 37 -15.99 1.35 11.72
CA HIS A 37 -16.87 1.46 12.88
C HIS A 37 -17.72 0.20 13.08
N GLU A 38 -18.29 -0.34 12.00
CA GLU A 38 -19.05 -1.60 12.01
C GLU A 38 -18.23 -2.82 12.48
N ARG A 39 -16.90 -2.74 12.43
CA ARG A 39 -15.96 -3.82 12.78
C ARG A 39 -15.24 -3.59 14.11
N GLN A 40 -15.61 -2.57 14.87
CA GLN A 40 -14.96 -2.26 16.15
C GLN A 40 -15.09 -3.37 17.20
N ASP A 41 -16.11 -4.23 17.05
CA ASP A 41 -16.35 -5.39 17.91
C ASP A 41 -15.46 -6.59 17.57
N LEU A 42 -14.72 -6.56 16.46
CA LEU A 42 -13.80 -7.64 16.10
C LEU A 42 -12.63 -7.70 17.10
N PRO A 43 -12.44 -8.82 17.81
CA PRO A 43 -11.37 -8.93 18.79
C PRO A 43 -10.00 -8.96 18.09
N ALA A 44 -9.14 -8.00 18.41
CA ALA A 44 -7.75 -8.03 18.00
C ALA A 44 -7.01 -9.16 18.73
N ARG A 45 -6.36 -10.06 17.97
CA ARG A 45 -5.52 -11.11 18.54
C ARG A 45 -4.13 -10.54 18.86
N PRO A 46 -3.52 -10.91 20.00
CA PRO A 46 -2.17 -10.50 20.29
C PRO A 46 -1.21 -11.03 19.23
N VAL A 47 -0.28 -10.18 18.80
CA VAL A 47 0.79 -10.57 17.88
C VAL A 47 1.69 -11.58 18.60
N ILE A 48 1.84 -12.77 18.02
CA ILE A 48 2.74 -13.78 18.58
C ILE A 48 4.20 -13.33 18.43
N LYS A 49 5.06 -13.77 19.36
CA LYS A 49 6.49 -13.41 19.35
C LYS A 49 7.12 -13.73 17.99
N GLY A 50 7.74 -12.72 17.38
CA GLY A 50 8.43 -12.84 16.09
C GLY A 50 7.56 -12.66 14.85
N ALA A 51 6.23 -12.60 14.96
CA ALA A 51 5.36 -12.36 13.79
C ALA A 51 5.57 -10.98 13.15
N ASN A 52 5.88 -9.97 13.97
CA ASN A 52 6.24 -8.63 13.51
C ASN A 52 7.76 -8.37 13.56
N ALA A 53 8.60 -9.39 13.34
CA ALA A 53 10.06 -9.17 13.30
C ALA A 53 10.47 -8.13 12.23
N TRP A 54 9.65 -7.93 11.19
CA TRP A 54 9.83 -6.88 10.18
C TRP A 54 9.69 -5.45 10.73
N GLU A 55 9.00 -5.23 11.86
CA GLU A 55 8.90 -3.91 12.52
C GLU A 55 10.17 -3.55 13.30
N GLN A 56 10.96 -4.55 13.70
CA GLN A 56 12.09 -4.41 14.61
C GLN A 56 13.45 -4.77 13.97
N GLY A 57 13.43 -5.25 12.72
CA GLY A 57 14.60 -5.68 11.97
C GLY A 57 15.08 -4.63 10.96
N GLU A 58 16.26 -4.87 10.40
CA GLU A 58 16.77 -4.10 9.27
C GLU A 58 16.00 -4.48 8.00
N VAL A 59 15.11 -3.60 7.56
CA VAL A 59 14.36 -3.78 6.32
C VAL A 59 15.31 -3.50 5.15
N ILE A 60 15.72 -4.55 4.44
CA ILE A 60 16.52 -4.39 3.22
C ILE A 60 15.62 -3.88 2.11
N GLN A 61 15.65 -2.58 1.86
CA GLN A 61 15.02 -1.99 0.69
C GLN A 61 15.95 -2.19 -0.51
N LEU A 62 15.60 -3.11 -1.39
CA LEU A 62 16.34 -3.30 -2.64
C LEU A 62 16.21 -2.02 -3.48
N GLN A 63 17.35 -1.36 -3.71
CA GLN A 63 17.38 -0.23 -4.62
C GLN A 63 17.29 -0.73 -6.06
N ARG A 64 16.46 -0.04 -6.86
CA ARG A 64 16.38 -0.32 -8.29
C ARG A 64 17.73 0.05 -8.93
N ALA A 65 18.40 -0.94 -9.51
CA ALA A 65 19.49 -0.72 -10.46
C ALA A 65 18.92 -0.66 -11.89
N GLU A 66 19.52 0.15 -12.75
CA GLU A 66 19.22 0.13 -14.19
C GLU A 66 19.57 -1.26 -14.77
N GLY A 67 18.65 -1.87 -15.50
CA GLY A 67 18.81 -3.23 -16.02
C GLY A 67 17.73 -3.60 -17.03
N SER A 68 17.99 -4.66 -17.82
CA SER A 68 17.25 -5.07 -19.05
C SER A 68 15.78 -5.50 -18.87
N GLY A 69 15.17 -5.23 -17.72
CA GLY A 69 13.76 -5.49 -17.40
C GLY A 69 12.98 -4.20 -17.10
N GLU A 70 13.31 -3.08 -17.74
CA GLU A 70 12.59 -1.82 -17.57
C GLU A 70 11.11 -1.99 -17.94
N HIS A 71 10.25 -2.08 -16.93
CA HIS A 71 8.85 -1.71 -17.10
C HIS A 71 8.84 -0.22 -17.42
N GLY A 72 8.34 0.13 -18.62
CA GLY A 72 8.32 1.48 -19.14
C GLY A 72 7.92 2.51 -18.08
N ARG A 73 8.61 3.66 -18.08
CA ARG A 73 8.32 4.80 -17.20
C ARG A 73 6.82 4.96 -17.04
N GLY A 74 6.38 4.89 -15.78
CA GLY A 74 4.99 4.85 -15.35
C GLY A 74 4.09 5.79 -16.15
N ASP A 75 3.46 5.24 -17.17
CA ASP A 75 2.31 5.87 -17.78
C ASP A 75 1.15 5.71 -16.82
N THR A 76 1.05 6.67 -15.90
CA THR A 76 -0.04 6.71 -14.92
C THR A 76 -1.24 7.47 -15.45
N ALA A 77 -1.24 7.92 -16.71
CA ALA A 77 -2.28 8.80 -17.25
C ALA A 77 -3.66 8.14 -17.28
N HIS A 78 -3.71 6.81 -17.32
CA HIS A 78 -4.94 6.02 -17.26
C HIS A 78 -5.47 5.79 -15.84
N PHE A 79 -4.66 6.03 -14.81
CA PHE A 79 -5.10 5.98 -13.42
C PHE A 79 -5.73 7.33 -13.03
N GLY A 80 -6.49 7.34 -11.92
CA GLY A 80 -7.15 8.57 -11.49
C GLY A 80 -6.16 9.65 -11.10
N THR A 81 -6.66 10.89 -11.00
CA THR A 81 -5.82 12.07 -10.75
C THR A 81 -4.93 11.94 -9.51
N SER A 82 -5.36 11.19 -8.49
CA SER A 82 -4.63 10.91 -7.26
C SER A 82 -3.50 9.88 -7.42
N GLU A 83 -3.54 9.06 -8.47
CA GLU A 83 -2.55 8.01 -8.80
C GLU A 83 -1.53 8.50 -9.85
N GLN A 84 -1.71 9.71 -10.37
CA GLN A 84 -0.80 10.33 -11.33
C GLN A 84 0.39 10.96 -10.62
N SER A 85 1.60 10.48 -10.92
CA SER A 85 2.84 11.14 -10.50
C SER A 85 2.96 12.48 -11.24
N ARG A 86 2.76 13.61 -10.54
CA ARG A 86 3.12 14.93 -11.07
C ARG A 86 4.64 15.07 -11.08
N ARG A 87 5.17 15.56 -12.21
CA ARG A 87 6.51 16.12 -12.31
C ARG A 87 6.58 17.48 -11.65
#